data_AF-A0A5J9UE73-F1
#
_entry.id   AF-A0A5J9UE73-F1
#
_cell.length_a   1.000
_cell.length_b   1.000
_cell.length_c   1.000
_cell.angle_alpha   90.00
_cell.angle_beta   90.00
_cell.angle_gamma   90.00
#
_symmetry.space_group_name_H-M   'P 1'
#
loop_
_entity.id
_entity.type
_entity.pdbx_description
1 polymer ?
#
loop_
_entity_poly.entity_id
_entity_poly.type
_entity_poly.pdbx_seq_one_letter_code
_entity_poly.pdbx_strand_id
1 'polypeptide(L)'
;MDEKVIDVPARSLDKKTTKKKAAGFKTDKSGFPTMSVKEVFKWALVTASFVAVAFGVTAAVAIANIPVPCSLQTSKILQCPDLTPAQDVAVESYGEGFLWLTVPQATAATVGLLLPRRHARSRWSLAFLAIVSATVAHYTFGRMIHIFVAANPGDVGFKILAGFGMTAFLGGDLLSLLSLVIGGPE
;
A
#
# COMPACT_ATOMS: atom_id res chain seq x y z
N MET A 1 16.22 -57.07 -48.41
CA MET A 1 15.29 -55.97 -48.72
C MET A 1 14.76 -55.49 -47.39
N ASP A 2 14.98 -54.21 -47.18
CA ASP A 2 14.70 -53.38 -46.02
C ASP A 2 13.25 -53.47 -45.54
N GLU A 3 13.01 -53.35 -44.23
CA GLU A 3 12.31 -52.16 -43.70
C GLU A 3 12.48 -52.08 -42.17
N LYS A 4 12.87 -50.90 -41.71
CA LYS A 4 13.02 -50.50 -40.31
C LYS A 4 12.10 -49.30 -40.13
N VAL A 5 11.07 -49.35 -39.29
CA VAL A 5 10.43 -48.15 -38.70
C VAL A 5 9.60 -48.54 -37.46
N ILE A 6 10.10 -48.27 -36.25
CA ILE A 6 9.77 -47.19 -35.28
C ILE A 6 8.61 -47.56 -34.34
N ASP A 7 8.96 -47.72 -33.07
CA ASP A 7 8.08 -47.94 -31.92
C ASP A 7 7.89 -46.60 -31.17
N VAL A 8 6.66 -46.11 -31.06
CA VAL A 8 6.20 -44.95 -30.25
C VAL A 8 4.70 -45.19 -29.98
N PRO A 9 4.08 -44.97 -28.80
CA PRO A 9 4.38 -44.06 -27.67
C PRO A 9 4.37 -44.81 -26.30
N ALA A 10 4.65 -44.27 -25.11
CA ALA A 10 4.20 -43.00 -24.55
C ALA A 10 5.22 -42.47 -23.54
N ARG A 11 5.81 -41.34 -23.88
CA ARG A 11 6.51 -40.49 -22.91
C ARG A 11 5.45 -39.93 -21.97
N SER A 12 5.47 -40.38 -20.72
CA SER A 12 4.73 -39.74 -19.64
C SER A 12 5.11 -38.26 -19.62
N LEU A 13 4.17 -37.40 -20.04
CA LEU A 13 4.27 -35.97 -19.80
C LEU A 13 4.04 -35.76 -18.32
N ASP A 14 5.12 -35.92 -17.57
CA ASP A 14 5.24 -35.48 -16.20
C ASP A 14 5.03 -33.96 -16.21
N LYS A 15 3.77 -33.53 -16.01
CA LYS A 15 3.39 -32.14 -15.82
C LYS A 15 3.99 -31.69 -14.48
N LYS A 16 5.30 -31.41 -14.49
CA LYS A 16 5.90 -30.44 -13.58
C LYS A 16 5.20 -29.13 -13.83
N THR A 17 4.11 -28.94 -13.11
CA THR A 17 3.45 -27.65 -12.98
C THR A 17 4.39 -26.84 -12.10
N THR A 18 5.39 -26.25 -12.74
CA THR A 18 6.27 -25.25 -12.14
C THR A 18 5.34 -24.08 -11.81
N LYS A 19 4.77 -24.11 -10.60
CA LYS A 19 4.22 -22.92 -9.96
C LYS A 19 5.36 -21.92 -9.97
N LYS A 20 5.35 -21.00 -10.93
CA LYS A 20 6.11 -19.74 -10.84
C LYS A 20 5.63 -19.11 -9.55
N LYS A 21 6.33 -19.36 -8.44
CA LYS A 21 6.15 -18.60 -7.20
C LYS A 21 6.44 -17.16 -7.62
N ALA A 22 5.41 -16.32 -7.64
CA ALA A 22 5.58 -14.89 -7.78
C ALA A 22 6.61 -14.48 -6.71
N ALA A 23 7.76 -14.00 -7.16
CA ALA A 23 8.90 -13.72 -6.31
C ALA A 23 8.50 -12.65 -5.29
N GLY A 24 8.16 -13.05 -4.06
CA GLY A 24 7.80 -12.12 -2.98
C GLY A 24 6.73 -12.63 -2.02
N PHE A 25 5.83 -13.48 -2.49
CA PHE A 25 4.70 -13.97 -1.69
C PHE A 25 4.96 -15.39 -1.18
N LYS A 26 4.97 -15.56 0.14
CA LYS A 26 5.06 -16.86 0.79
C LYS A 26 3.75 -17.14 1.50
N THR A 27 3.12 -18.26 1.19
CA THR A 27 2.03 -18.80 1.99
C THR A 27 2.63 -19.47 3.22
N ASP A 28 2.30 -18.99 4.41
CA ASP A 28 2.68 -19.64 5.67
C ASP A 28 1.86 -20.94 5.87
N LYS A 29 2.26 -21.80 6.82
CA LYS A 29 1.54 -22.98 7.29
C LYS A 29 0.08 -22.67 7.67
N SER A 30 -0.20 -21.44 8.11
CA SER A 30 -1.55 -20.94 8.38
C SER A 30 -2.39 -20.66 7.12
N GLY A 31 -1.83 -20.80 5.92
CA GLY A 31 -2.51 -20.49 4.66
C GLY A 31 -2.52 -18.99 4.33
N PHE A 32 -2.07 -18.13 5.25
CA PHE A 32 -2.04 -16.70 5.01
C PHE A 32 -0.86 -16.29 4.14
N PRO A 33 -1.09 -15.34 3.23
CA PRO A 33 0.00 -14.76 2.48
C PRO A 33 0.85 -13.83 3.34
N THR A 34 2.17 -14.01 3.27
CA THR A 34 3.17 -13.17 3.93
C THR A 34 4.18 -12.68 2.92
N MET A 35 4.69 -11.48 3.18
CA MET A 35 5.80 -10.86 2.46
C MET A 35 7.13 -11.25 3.12
N SER A 36 8.18 -11.35 2.32
CA SER A 36 9.53 -11.37 2.87
C SER A 36 9.91 -10.02 3.49
N VAL A 37 10.86 -9.98 4.43
CA VAL A 37 11.39 -8.73 5.00
C VAL A 37 11.83 -7.75 3.92
N LYS A 38 12.42 -8.24 2.82
CA LYS A 38 12.83 -7.41 1.68
C LYS A 38 11.65 -6.74 0.98
N GLU A 39 10.52 -7.44 0.86
CA GLU A 39 9.31 -6.89 0.23
C GLU A 39 8.63 -5.88 1.16
N VAL A 40 8.61 -6.13 2.48
CA VAL A 40 8.10 -5.14 3.44
C VAL A 40 8.97 -3.88 3.45
N PHE A 41 10.28 -4.02 3.33
CA PHE A 41 11.19 -2.86 3.20
C PHE A 41 10.94 -2.07 1.91
N LYS A 42 10.75 -2.76 0.77
CA LYS A 42 10.37 -2.10 -0.50
C LYS A 42 9.04 -1.37 -0.37
N TRP A 43 8.05 -2.01 0.26
CA TRP A 43 6.75 -1.39 0.51
C TRP A 43 6.88 -0.13 1.38
N ALA A 44 7.66 -0.20 2.46
CA ALA A 44 7.94 0.95 3.31
C ALA A 44 8.62 2.09 2.55
N LEU A 45 9.56 1.78 1.64
CA LEU A 45 10.22 2.78 0.79
C LEU A 45 9.24 3.44 -0.18
N VAL A 46 8.38 2.66 -0.84
CA VAL A 46 7.34 3.18 -1.74
C VAL A 46 6.43 4.12 -0.95
N THR A 47 5.96 3.67 0.21
CA THR A 47 5.09 4.43 1.10
C THR A 47 5.73 5.75 1.54
N ALA A 48 6.99 5.70 2.02
CA ALA A 48 7.73 6.89 2.41
C ALA A 48 7.95 7.87 1.25
N SER A 49 8.19 7.36 0.04
CA SER A 49 8.37 8.18 -1.16
C SER A 49 7.08 8.93 -1.51
N PHE A 50 5.92 8.26 -1.45
CA PHE A 50 4.62 8.91 -1.64
C PHE A 50 4.36 9.99 -0.60
N VAL A 51 4.61 9.71 0.67
CA VAL A 51 4.48 10.69 1.76
C VAL A 51 5.40 11.89 1.55
N ALA A 52 6.66 11.66 1.16
CA ALA A 52 7.63 12.73 0.91
C ALA A 52 7.22 13.62 -0.27
N VAL A 53 6.70 13.04 -1.35
CA VAL A 53 6.17 13.80 -2.49
C VAL A 53 4.96 14.63 -2.06
N ALA A 54 4.01 14.04 -1.32
CA ALA A 54 2.83 14.75 -0.83
C ALA A 54 3.21 15.95 0.06
N PHE A 55 4.08 15.73 1.06
CA PHE A 55 4.59 16.82 1.90
C PHE A 55 5.34 17.88 1.11
N GLY A 56 6.20 17.47 0.17
CA GLY A 56 6.97 18.40 -0.65
C GLY A 56 6.09 19.30 -1.51
N VAL A 57 5.03 18.73 -2.11
CA VAL A 57 4.04 19.50 -2.88
C VAL A 57 3.28 20.46 -1.97
N THR A 58 2.74 20.00 -0.84
CA THR A 58 2.00 20.85 0.10
C THR A 58 2.87 21.99 0.64
N ALA A 59 4.11 21.68 1.05
CA ALA A 59 5.05 22.68 1.54
C ALA A 59 5.42 23.70 0.46
N ALA A 60 5.64 23.26 -0.79
CA ALA A 60 5.95 24.15 -1.90
C ALA A 60 4.77 25.10 -2.20
N VAL A 61 3.54 24.60 -2.19
CA VAL A 61 2.33 25.41 -2.37
C VAL A 61 2.20 26.45 -1.25
N ALA A 62 2.36 26.04 0.00
CA ALA A 62 2.28 26.91 1.17
C ALA A 62 3.36 28.01 1.14
N ILE A 63 4.63 27.65 0.89
CA ILE A 63 5.75 28.60 0.84
C ILE A 63 5.57 29.61 -0.30
N ALA A 64 5.12 29.12 -1.46
CA ALA A 64 4.99 29.97 -2.64
C ALA A 64 3.74 30.88 -2.59
N ASN A 65 2.89 30.76 -1.56
CA ASN A 65 1.58 31.43 -1.47
C ASN A 65 0.83 31.36 -2.80
N ILE A 66 0.98 30.25 -3.54
CA ILE A 66 0.29 30.07 -4.80
C ILE A 66 -1.16 29.83 -4.40
N PRO A 67 -2.10 30.77 -4.63
CA PRO A 67 -3.50 30.38 -4.57
C PRO A 67 -3.61 29.30 -5.63
N VAL A 68 -3.78 28.03 -5.27
CA VAL A 68 -3.86 26.92 -6.23
C VAL A 68 -5.13 27.19 -7.02
N PRO A 69 -5.06 27.86 -8.19
CA PRO A 69 -6.26 28.30 -8.82
C PRO A 69 -6.76 27.08 -9.55
N CYS A 70 -7.99 26.68 -9.27
CA CYS A 70 -8.66 25.63 -10.03
C CYS A 70 -8.77 25.93 -11.53
N SER A 71 -8.31 27.10 -11.99
CA SER A 71 -8.11 27.45 -13.39
C SER A 71 -6.96 26.69 -14.07
N LEU A 72 -6.06 26.03 -13.33
CA LEU A 72 -5.07 25.12 -13.92
C LEU A 72 -5.72 23.74 -14.16
N GLN A 73 -6.79 23.73 -14.95
CA GLN A 73 -7.53 22.55 -15.38
C GLN A 73 -6.71 21.78 -16.44
N THR A 74 -5.48 21.38 -16.10
CA THR A 74 -4.55 20.72 -17.02
C THR A 74 -4.90 19.24 -17.25
N SER A 75 -5.84 18.67 -16.51
CA SER A 75 -6.23 17.27 -16.67
C SER A 75 -7.74 17.08 -16.58
N LYS A 76 -8.35 16.49 -17.63
CA LYS A 76 -9.74 15.99 -17.58
C LYS A 76 -9.94 14.86 -16.56
N ILE A 77 -8.85 14.36 -15.96
CA ILE A 77 -8.82 13.18 -15.08
C ILE A 77 -8.90 13.58 -13.60
N LEU A 78 -8.50 14.80 -13.24
CA LEU A 78 -8.61 15.36 -11.89
C LEU A 78 -9.28 16.73 -11.99
N GLN A 79 -10.57 16.78 -11.70
CA GLN A 79 -11.29 18.03 -11.57
C GLN A 79 -11.04 18.61 -10.18
N CYS A 80 -10.95 19.94 -10.09
CA CYS A 80 -10.94 20.58 -8.79
C CYS A 80 -12.25 20.28 -8.06
N PRO A 81 -12.20 19.77 -6.83
CA PRO A 81 -13.39 19.56 -6.02
C PRO A 81 -13.91 20.90 -5.49
N ASP A 82 -15.22 21.11 -5.56
CA ASP A 82 -15.87 22.30 -4.99
C ASP A 82 -16.13 22.05 -3.49
N LEU A 83 -15.14 22.37 -2.66
CA LEU A 83 -15.18 22.16 -1.21
C LEU A 83 -15.74 23.41 -0.51
N THR A 84 -16.67 23.19 0.43
CA THR A 84 -17.01 24.23 1.40
C THR A 84 -15.81 24.51 2.32
N PRO A 85 -15.70 25.71 2.93
CA PRO A 85 -14.60 26.02 3.86
C PRO A 85 -14.44 25.01 5.00
N ALA A 86 -15.54 24.46 5.50
CA ALA A 86 -15.50 23.43 6.55
C ALA A 86 -14.96 22.08 6.05
N GLN A 87 -15.23 21.72 4.80
CA GLN A 87 -14.71 20.51 4.18
C GLN A 87 -13.22 20.64 3.84
N ASP A 88 -12.78 21.83 3.42
CA ASP A 88 -11.38 22.12 3.12
C ASP A 88 -10.48 21.89 4.34
N VAL A 89 -10.82 22.52 5.47
CA VAL A 89 -10.13 22.32 6.76
C VAL A 89 -10.16 20.85 7.20
N ALA A 90 -11.27 20.16 6.98
CA ALA A 90 -11.39 18.75 7.35
C ALA A 90 -10.48 17.86 6.50
N VAL A 91 -10.44 18.09 5.18
CA VAL A 91 -9.60 17.34 4.23
C VAL A 91 -8.12 17.54 4.56
N GLU A 92 -7.70 18.78 4.87
CA GLU A 92 -6.35 19.08 5.31
C GLU A 92 -6.00 18.30 6.58
N SER A 93 -6.86 18.37 7.61
CA SER A 93 -6.65 17.64 8.87
C SER A 93 -6.57 16.12 8.68
N TYR A 94 -7.44 15.53 7.84
CA TYR A 94 -7.39 14.11 7.53
C TYR A 94 -6.14 13.73 6.73
N GLY A 95 -5.74 14.58 5.77
CA GLY A 95 -4.54 14.42 4.96
C GLY A 95 -3.28 14.42 5.82
N GLU A 96 -3.14 15.42 6.71
CA GLU A 96 -2.06 15.46 7.70
C GLU A 96 -2.07 14.21 8.59
N GLY A 97 -3.24 13.84 9.13
CA GLY A 97 -3.36 12.66 9.98
C GLY A 97 -2.92 11.37 9.27
N PHE A 98 -3.27 11.20 7.99
CA PHE A 98 -2.78 10.08 7.18
C PHE A 98 -1.25 10.11 7.08
N LEU A 99 -0.68 11.23 6.62
CA LEU A 99 0.77 11.36 6.41
C LEU A 99 1.57 11.12 7.71
N TRP A 100 1.09 11.65 8.83
CA TRP A 100 1.73 11.50 10.14
C TRP A 100 1.72 10.07 10.69
N LEU A 101 0.73 9.26 10.31
CA LEU A 101 0.56 7.90 10.86
C LEU A 101 1.14 6.82 9.95
N THR A 102 1.17 7.05 8.65
CA THR A 102 1.73 6.13 7.65
C THR A 102 3.23 5.90 7.86
N VAL A 103 4.02 6.93 8.20
CA VAL A 103 5.47 6.77 8.44
C VAL A 103 5.77 5.96 9.72
N PRO A 104 5.20 6.29 10.90
CA PRO A 104 5.36 5.46 12.09
C PRO A 104 4.88 4.02 11.89
N GLN A 105 3.79 3.81 11.16
CA GLN A 105 3.28 2.48 10.83
C GLN A 105 4.30 1.66 10.04
N ALA A 106 4.77 2.18 8.90
CA ALA A 106 5.74 1.50 8.05
C ALA A 106 7.07 1.23 8.80
N THR A 107 7.51 2.20 9.61
CA THR A 107 8.69 2.07 10.45
C THR A 107 8.51 0.97 11.49
N ALA A 108 7.40 0.97 12.24
CA ALA A 108 7.11 -0.03 13.26
C ALA A 108 7.04 -1.44 12.67
N ALA A 109 6.41 -1.60 11.51
CA ALA A 109 6.35 -2.88 10.82
C ALA A 109 7.73 -3.38 10.37
N THR A 110 8.54 -2.50 9.80
CA THR A 110 9.89 -2.83 9.35
C THR A 110 10.80 -3.19 10.52
N VAL A 111 10.83 -2.37 11.58
CA VAL A 111 11.66 -2.61 12.77
C VAL A 111 11.21 -3.89 13.48
N GLY A 112 9.90 -4.10 13.64
CA GLY A 112 9.37 -5.29 14.32
C GLY A 112 9.69 -6.60 13.59
N LEU A 113 9.82 -6.55 12.26
CA LEU A 113 10.27 -7.68 11.44
C LEU A 113 11.77 -7.94 11.54
N LEU A 114 12.57 -6.91 11.70
CA LEU A 114 14.03 -7.01 11.84
C LEU A 114 14.46 -7.45 13.25
N LEU A 115 13.59 -7.28 14.26
CA LEU A 115 13.90 -7.67 15.63
C LEU A 115 14.00 -9.20 15.78
N PRO A 116 15.06 -9.70 16.45
CA PRO A 116 15.18 -11.12 16.78
C PRO A 116 14.06 -11.61 17.72
N ARG A 117 13.76 -12.92 17.67
CA ARG A 117 12.71 -13.56 18.49
C ARG A 117 12.86 -13.36 19.99
N ARG A 118 14.09 -13.23 20.51
CA ARG A 118 14.35 -12.94 21.93
C ARG A 118 13.72 -11.62 22.40
N HIS A 119 13.40 -10.71 21.49
CA HIS A 119 12.71 -9.44 21.77
C HIS A 119 11.20 -9.53 21.50
N ALA A 120 10.57 -10.67 21.83
CA ALA A 120 9.15 -10.92 21.55
C ALA A 120 8.22 -9.80 22.05
N ARG A 121 8.44 -9.28 23.27
CA ARG A 121 7.63 -8.18 23.82
C ARG A 121 7.72 -6.91 22.96
N SER A 122 8.91 -6.51 22.55
CA SER A 122 9.12 -5.35 21.68
C SER A 122 8.50 -5.56 20.29
N ARG A 123 8.58 -6.78 19.74
CA ARG A 123 7.93 -7.12 18.47
C ARG A 123 6.41 -6.99 18.56
N TRP A 124 5.80 -7.48 19.64
CA TRP A 124 4.36 -7.31 19.90
C TRP A 124 3.95 -5.85 20.06
N SER A 125 4.74 -5.05 20.79
CA SER A 125 4.47 -3.62 20.93
C SER A 125 4.54 -2.88 19.58
N LEU A 126 5.53 -3.20 18.74
CA LEU A 126 5.65 -2.62 17.40
C LEU A 126 4.53 -3.10 16.47
N ALA A 127 4.10 -4.36 16.59
CA ALA A 127 2.95 -4.86 15.86
C ALA A 127 1.67 -4.14 16.24
N PHE A 128 1.43 -3.97 17.54
CA PHE A 128 0.28 -3.21 18.02
C PHE A 128 0.32 -1.76 17.53
N LEU A 129 1.47 -1.09 17.65
CA LEU A 129 1.66 0.26 17.13
C LEU A 129 1.38 0.34 15.62
N ALA A 130 1.93 -0.59 14.83
CA ALA A 130 1.71 -0.61 13.39
C ALA A 130 0.23 -0.84 13.04
N ILE A 131 -0.49 -1.72 13.75
CA ILE A 131 -1.91 -1.98 13.54
C ILE A 131 -2.75 -0.73 13.85
N VAL A 132 -2.52 -0.10 15.00
CA VAL A 132 -3.28 1.09 15.41
C VAL A 132 -3.01 2.24 14.44
N SER A 133 -1.74 2.50 14.11
CA SER A 133 -1.38 3.55 13.16
C SER A 133 -1.96 3.31 11.77
N ALA A 134 -1.89 2.07 11.24
CA ALA A 134 -2.50 1.73 9.96
C ALA A 134 -4.02 1.98 10.00
N THR A 135 -4.69 1.52 11.05
CA THR A 135 -6.16 1.64 11.17
C THR A 135 -6.59 3.10 11.12
N VAL A 136 -5.92 3.96 11.88
CA VAL A 136 -6.24 5.38 11.93
C VAL A 136 -5.85 6.08 10.62
N ALA A 137 -4.69 5.75 10.03
CA ALA A 137 -4.28 6.29 8.72
C ALA A 137 -5.28 5.96 7.61
N HIS A 138 -5.72 4.70 7.53
CA HIS A 138 -6.73 4.28 6.54
C HIS A 138 -8.08 4.91 6.79
N TYR A 139 -8.47 5.08 8.05
CA TYR A 139 -9.68 5.82 8.40
C TYR A 139 -9.62 7.26 7.91
N THR A 140 -8.55 8.01 8.23
CA THR A 140 -8.44 9.41 7.81
C THR A 140 -8.36 9.53 6.29
N PHE A 141 -7.58 8.67 5.62
CA PHE A 141 -7.52 8.62 4.15
C PHE A 141 -8.88 8.32 3.51
N GLY A 142 -9.62 7.38 4.09
CA GLY A 142 -10.99 7.07 3.66
C GLY A 142 -11.96 8.22 3.82
N ARG A 143 -11.91 8.92 4.96
CA ARG A 143 -12.73 10.13 5.21
C ARG A 143 -12.40 11.25 4.23
N MET A 144 -11.12 11.48 3.97
CA MET A 144 -10.64 12.45 3.00
C MET A 144 -11.18 12.15 1.59
N ILE A 145 -11.00 10.91 1.11
CA ILE A 145 -11.49 10.48 -0.21
C ILE A 145 -13.01 10.62 -0.29
N HIS A 146 -13.74 10.24 0.76
CA HIS A 146 -15.20 10.36 0.79
C HIS A 146 -15.66 11.80 0.63
N ILE A 147 -15.00 12.77 1.29
CA ILE A 147 -15.34 14.20 1.13
C ILE A 147 -15.10 14.65 -0.31
N PHE A 148 -13.96 14.30 -0.90
CA PHE A 148 -13.68 14.64 -2.30
C PHE A 148 -14.70 14.04 -3.28
N VAL A 149 -15.06 12.76 -3.09
CA VAL A 149 -16.07 12.09 -3.92
C VAL A 149 -17.45 12.73 -3.77
N ALA A 150 -17.81 13.17 -2.57
CA ALA A 150 -19.08 13.85 -2.31
C ALA A 150 -19.12 15.26 -2.89
N ALA A 151 -17.99 15.98 -2.86
CA ALA A 151 -17.85 17.32 -3.42
C ALA A 151 -17.86 17.33 -4.96
N ASN A 152 -17.36 16.26 -5.59
CA ASN A 152 -17.42 16.12 -7.04
C ASN A 152 -17.79 14.68 -7.47
N PRO A 153 -19.08 14.32 -7.44
CA PRO A 153 -19.51 12.98 -7.84
C PRO A 153 -19.37 12.73 -9.35
N GLY A 154 -19.17 13.76 -10.18
CA GLY A 154 -18.94 13.62 -11.61
C GLY A 154 -17.52 13.14 -11.97
N ASP A 155 -16.57 13.27 -11.04
CA ASP A 155 -15.17 12.94 -11.30
C ASP A 155 -14.89 11.43 -11.18
N VAL A 156 -15.16 10.71 -12.27
CA VAL A 156 -14.89 9.28 -12.40
C VAL A 156 -13.38 8.98 -12.35
N GLY A 157 -12.55 9.89 -12.89
CA GLY A 157 -11.09 9.72 -12.91
C GLY A 157 -10.51 9.70 -11.51
N PHE A 158 -10.88 10.69 -10.69
CA PHE A 158 -10.52 10.74 -9.28
C PHE A 158 -11.01 9.52 -8.51
N LYS A 159 -12.27 9.10 -8.70
CA LYS A 159 -12.82 7.91 -8.02
C LYS A 159 -12.00 6.65 -8.28
N ILE A 160 -11.62 6.42 -9.54
CA ILE A 160 -10.81 5.25 -9.91
C ILE A 160 -9.42 5.35 -9.29
N LEU A 161 -8.76 6.51 -9.40
CA LEU A 161 -7.42 6.72 -8.87
C LEU A 161 -7.39 6.59 -7.34
N ALA A 162 -8.32 7.23 -6.65
CA ALA A 162 -8.45 7.18 -5.20
C ALA A 162 -8.78 5.77 -4.70
N GLY A 163 -9.67 5.06 -5.41
CA GLY A 163 -10.01 3.66 -5.10
C GLY A 163 -8.81 2.72 -5.28
N PHE A 164 -8.05 2.88 -6.37
CA PHE A 164 -6.81 2.13 -6.58
C PHE A 164 -5.77 2.45 -5.50
N GLY A 165 -5.56 3.73 -5.18
CA GLY A 165 -4.65 4.14 -4.11
C GLY A 165 -5.02 3.52 -2.76
N MET A 166 -6.28 3.65 -2.35
CA MET A 166 -6.78 3.09 -1.09
C MET A 166 -6.59 1.57 -1.02
N THR A 167 -6.93 0.85 -2.09
CA THR A 167 -6.78 -0.61 -2.12
C THR A 167 -5.31 -1.05 -2.14
N ALA A 168 -4.44 -0.32 -2.85
CA ALA A 168 -3.00 -0.59 -2.86
C ALA A 168 -2.37 -0.37 -1.48
N PHE A 169 -2.64 0.77 -0.83
CA PHE A 169 -2.13 1.05 0.52
C PHE A 169 -2.65 0.04 1.54
N LEU A 170 -3.95 -0.23 1.54
CA LEU A 170 -4.57 -1.19 2.46
C LEU A 170 -3.99 -2.60 2.27
N GLY A 171 -3.84 -3.04 1.01
CA GLY A 171 -3.29 -4.34 0.69
C GLY A 171 -1.82 -4.48 1.12
N GLY A 172 -0.99 -3.50 0.80
CA GLY A 172 0.43 -3.50 1.16
C GLY A 172 0.65 -3.46 2.67
N ASP A 173 -0.12 -2.64 3.38
CA ASP A 173 -0.06 -2.54 4.84
C ASP A 173 -0.55 -3.83 5.51
N LEU A 174 -1.68 -4.38 5.05
CA LEU A 174 -2.21 -5.63 5.58
C LEU A 174 -1.20 -6.76 5.43
N LEU A 175 -0.56 -6.88 4.27
CA LEU A 175 0.46 -7.90 4.03
C LEU A 175 1.70 -7.67 4.89
N SER A 176 2.11 -6.42 5.09
CA SER A 176 3.23 -6.06 5.98
C SER A 176 2.91 -6.39 7.44
N LEU A 177 1.70 -6.11 7.90
CA LEU A 177 1.20 -6.42 9.25
C LEU A 177 1.06 -7.93 9.47
N LEU A 178 0.49 -8.66 8.52
CA LEU A 178 0.44 -10.12 8.56
C LEU A 178 1.84 -10.71 8.64
N SER A 179 2.77 -10.19 7.84
CA SER A 179 4.17 -10.60 7.89
C SER A 179 4.79 -10.33 9.25
N LEU A 180 4.49 -9.20 9.88
CA LEU A 180 5.01 -8.86 11.20
C LEU A 180 4.47 -9.76 12.32
N VAL A 181 3.17 -10.05 12.28
CA VAL A 181 2.48 -10.88 13.28
C VAL A 181 2.84 -12.36 13.13
N ILE A 182 2.95 -12.85 11.89
CA ILE A 182 3.17 -14.26 11.56
C ILE A 182 4.67 -14.56 11.35
N GLY A 183 5.36 -13.70 10.60
CA GLY A 183 6.75 -13.86 10.19
C GLY A 183 7.72 -13.20 11.18
N GLY A 184 8.44 -14.01 11.94
CA GLY A 184 9.69 -13.60 12.58
C GLY A 184 10.85 -14.40 12.03
N PRO A 185 12.06 -13.81 11.86
CA PRO A 185 13.21 -14.55 11.37
C PRO A 185 13.40 -15.83 12.18
N GLU A 186 13.59 -16.93 11.46
CA GLU A 186 14.10 -18.21 11.98
C GLU A 186 15.63 -18.11 12.04
#